data_AF-A0A348XM41-F1
#
_entry.id   AF-A0A348XM41-F1
#
_cell.length_a   1.000
_cell.length_b   1.000
_cell.length_c   1.000
_cell.angle_alpha   90.00
_cell.angle_beta   90.00
_cell.angle_gamma   90.00
#
_symmetry.space_group_name_H-M   'P 1'
#
loop_
_entity.id
_entity.type
_entity.pdbx_description
1 polymer ?
#
loop_
_entity_poly.entity_id
_entity_poly.type
_entity_poly.pdbx_seq_one_letter_code
_entity_poly.pdbx_strand_id
1 'polypeptide(L)' 'MAVEFYNVKKRAKVQIDDSKITKVKWEKTSKDGKVQVRFGLKAKDDDGTNLTKFVKQADWEASSAKEG' A
#
# COMPACT_ATOMS: atom_id res chain seq x y z
N MET A 1 -13.79 -6.44 -0.96
CA MET A 1 -13.51 -4.99 -1.03
C MET A 1 -12.37 -4.78 -2.01
N ALA A 2 -12.39 -3.69 -2.78
CA ALA A 2 -11.33 -3.36 -3.71
C ALA A 2 -10.69 -2.02 -3.29
N VAL A 3 -9.36 -1.94 -3.31
CA VAL A 3 -8.63 -0.72 -3.02
C VAL A 3 -8.31 -0.02 -4.33
N GLU A 4 -8.61 1.28 -4.38
CA GLU A 4 -8.24 2.13 -5.50
C GLU A 4 -6.77 2.53 -5.42
N PHE A 5 -6.02 2.24 -6.48
CA PHE A 5 -4.66 2.68 -6.72
C PHE A 5 -4.59 3.56 -7.95
N TYR A 6 -3.65 4.50 -7.98
CA TYR A 6 -3.37 5.28 -9.18
C TYR A 6 -2.22 4.63 -9.96
N ASN A 7 -2.50 4.09 -11.14
CA ASN A 7 -1.48 3.58 -12.04
C ASN A 7 -0.97 4.73 -12.92
N VAL A 8 0.26 5.16 -12.69
CA VAL A 8 0.90 6.25 -13.44
C VAL A 8 1.14 5.92 -14.92
N LYS A 9 1.34 4.65 -15.27
CA LYS A 9 1.51 4.23 -16.68
C LYS A 9 0.20 4.33 -17.45
N LYS A 10 -0.89 3.89 -16.83
CA LYS A 10 -2.25 4.00 -17.40
C LYS A 10 -2.85 5.39 -17.22
N ARG A 11 -2.24 6.23 -16.37
CA ARG A 11 -2.75 7.54 -15.93
C ARG A 11 -4.19 7.45 -15.44
N ALA A 12 -4.51 6.35 -14.78
CA ALA A 12 -5.86 5.98 -14.40
C ALA A 12 -5.89 5.35 -13.01
N LYS A 13 -7.04 5.47 -12.37
CA LYS A 13 -7.35 4.77 -11.13
C LYS A 13 -7.74 3.34 -11.48
N VAL A 14 -7.11 2.38 -10.83
CA VAL A 14 -7.40 0.95 -10.97
C VAL A 14 -7.85 0.42 -9.62
N GLN A 15 -8.83 -0.48 -9.64
CA GLN A 15 -9.33 -1.15 -8.45
C GLN A 15 -8.70 -2.53 -8.38
N ILE A 16 -8.01 -2.82 -7.27
CA ILE A 16 -7.42 -4.13 -7.03
C ILE A 16 -8.13 -4.80 -5.86
N ASP A 17 -8.52 -6.06 -6.04
CA ASP A 17 -9.08 -6.89 -4.99
C ASP A 17 -8.12 -7.06 -3.81
N ASP A 18 -8.65 -7.00 -2.59
CA ASP A 18 -7.89 -7.13 -1.35
C ASP A 18 -7.04 -8.43 -1.30
N SER A 19 -7.50 -9.50 -1.96
CA SER A 19 -6.76 -10.77 -2.07
C SER A 19 -5.45 -10.67 -2.86
N LYS A 20 -5.29 -9.65 -3.71
CA LYS A 20 -4.09 -9.35 -4.49
C LYS A 20 -3.25 -8.22 -3.88
N ILE A 21 -3.65 -7.73 -2.70
CA ILE A 21 -2.97 -6.67 -1.98
C ILE A 21 -2.11 -7.29 -0.89
N THR A 22 -0.94 -6.70 -0.70
CA THR A 22 -0.02 -7.03 0.38
C THR A 22 0.20 -5.80 1.26
N LYS A 23 0.07 -5.97 2.55
CA LYS A 23 0.36 -4.95 3.56
C LYS A 23 1.85 -4.86 3.81
N VAL A 24 2.35 -3.64 3.89
CA VAL A 24 3.76 -3.36 4.18
C VAL A 24 3.88 -2.24 5.22
N LYS A 25 4.83 -2.40 6.13
CA LYS A 25 5.19 -1.42 7.17
C LYS A 25 6.66 -1.06 6.99
N TRP A 26 6.96 0.24 6.94
CA TRP A 26 8.33 0.74 6.96
C TRP A 26 8.56 1.52 8.24
N GLU A 27 9.58 1.10 8.99
CA GLU A 27 10.01 1.78 10.21
C GLU A 27 11.35 2.43 9.94
N LYS A 28 11.42 3.74 10.11
CA LYS A 28 12.65 4.50 9.95
C LYS A 28 12.89 5.36 11.17
N THR A 29 14.02 5.15 11.82
CA THR A 29 14.52 6.01 12.88
C THR A 29 15.22 7.21 12.26
N SER A 30 14.73 8.41 12.57
CA SER A 30 15.39 9.66 12.17
C SER A 30 16.69 9.84 12.95
N LYS A 31 17.61 10.68 12.44
CA LYS A 31 18.89 10.99 13.11
C LYS A 31 18.71 11.54 14.53
N ASP A 32 17.55 12.13 14.81
CA ASP A 32 17.14 12.70 16.11
C ASP A 32 16.48 11.67 17.06
N GLY A 33 16.48 10.38 16.71
CA GLY A 33 15.87 9.30 17.52
C GLY A 33 14.35 9.13 17.36
N LYS A 34 13.67 10.01 16.62
CA LYS A 34 12.23 9.87 16.34
C LYS A 34 11.95 8.72 15.36
N VAL A 35 11.10 7.78 15.75
CA VAL A 35 10.63 6.69 14.88
C VAL A 35 9.50 7.20 14.01
N GLN A 36 9.66 7.08 12.69
CA GLN A 36 8.58 7.29 11.73
C GLN A 36 8.15 5.94 11.18
N VAL A 37 6.89 5.59 11.45
CA VAL A 37 6.25 4.41 10.88
C VAL A 37 5.42 4.85 9.69
N ARG A 38 5.65 4.22 8.54
CA ARG A 38 4.89 4.45 7.32
C ARG A 38 4.19 3.15 6.94
N PHE A 39 2.87 3.21 6.85
CA PHE A 39 2.04 2.08 6.45
C PHE A 39 1.68 2.20 4.98
N GLY A 40 1.68 1.08 4.27
CA GLY A 40 1.28 1.05 2.88
C GLY A 40 0.67 -0.28 2.45
N LEU A 41 -0.04 -0.21 1.35
CA LEU A 41 -0.63 -1.32 0.62
C LEU A 41 0.10 -1.43 -0.72
N LYS A 42 0.59 -2.61 -1.06
CA LYS A 42 1.21 -2.91 -2.35
C LYS A 42 0.30 -3.81 -3.16
N ALA A 43 0.29 -3.59 -4.46
CA ALA A 43 -0.44 -4.42 -5.40
C ALA A 43 0.33 -4.48 -6.73
N LYS A 44 -0.06 -5.41 -7.58
CA LYS A 44 0.42 -5.48 -8.97
C LYS A 44 -0.78 -5.38 -9.90
N ASP A 45 -0.72 -4.41 -10.80
CA ASP A 45 -1.74 -4.22 -11.82
C ASP A 45 -1.63 -5.27 -12.93
N ASP A 46 -2.66 -5.42 -13.76
CA ASP A 46 -2.64 -6.38 -14.89
C ASP A 46 -1.49 -6.15 -15.88
N ASP A 47 -1.10 -4.89 -16.08
CA ASP A 47 0.05 -4.47 -16.91
C ASP A 47 1.41 -4.81 -16.27
N GLY A 48 1.39 -5.43 -15.09
CA GLY A 48 2.59 -5.78 -14.32
C GLY A 48 3.20 -4.61 -13.56
N THR A 49 2.55 -3.44 -13.56
CA THR A 49 2.99 -2.27 -12.82
C THR A 49 2.82 -2.47 -11.32
N ASN A 50 3.88 -2.26 -10.56
CA ASN A 50 3.83 -2.29 -9.10
C ASN A 50 3.18 -1.00 -8.57
N LEU A 51 2.15 -1.16 -7.77
CA LEU A 51 1.37 -0.09 -7.18
C LEU A 51 1.64 -0.04 -5.68
N THR A 52 1.71 1.16 -5.14
CA THR A 52 1.86 1.37 -3.69
C THR A 52 0.99 2.53 -3.27
N LYS A 53 0.17 2.31 -2.25
CA LYS A 53 -0.69 3.33 -1.64
C LYS A 53 -0.30 3.46 -0.19
N PHE A 54 0.13 4.65 0.21
CA PHE A 54 0.37 4.96 1.61
C PHE A 54 -0.97 5.24 2.30
N VAL A 55 -1.18 4.61 3.44
CA VAL A 55 -2.40 4.72 4.22
C VAL A 55 -2.05 5.01 5.67
N LYS A 56 -3.05 5.43 6.46
CA LYS A 56 -2.87 5.56 7.91
C LYS A 56 -2.84 4.18 8.55
N GLN A 57 -2.34 4.11 9.78
CA GLN A 57 -2.33 2.86 10.55
C GLN A 57 -3.73 2.22 10.63
N ALA A 58 -4.76 3.02 10.94
CA ALA A 58 -6.13 2.51 11.05
C ALA A 58 -6.63 1.82 9.78
N ASP A 59 -6.41 2.41 8.60
CA ASP A 59 -6.75 1.81 7.31
C ASP A 59 -5.92 0.55 7.02
N TRP A 60 -4.65 0.56 7.42
CA TRP A 60 -3.77 -0.59 7.26
C TRP A 60 -4.21 -1.77 8.12
N GLU A 61 -4.59 -1.53 9.37
CA GLU A 61 -5.10 -2.56 10.28
C GLU A 61 -6.49 -3.06 9.84
N ALA A 62 -7.35 -2.16 9.34
CA ALA A 62 -8.69 -2.51 8.85
C ALA A 62 -8.69 -3.30 7.53
N SER A 63 -7.64 -3.21 6.70
CA SER A 63 -7.54 -4.02 5.48
C SER A 63 -7.41 -5.51 5.83
N SER A 64 -7.96 -6.41 5.04
CA SER A 64 -7.81 -7.88 5.24
C SER A 64 -6.66 -8.46 4.40
N ALA A 65 -5.87 -7.59 3.78
CA ALA A 65 -4.75 -7.96 2.93
C ALA A 65 -3.65 -8.65 3.73
N LYS A 66 -2.96 -9.60 3.10
CA LYS A 66 -1.89 -10.38 3.73
C LYS A 66 -0.71 -9.47 4.06
N GLU A 67 -0.12 -9.62 5.24
CA GLU A 67 1.20 -9.06 5.55
C GLU A 67 2.26 -9.75 4.70
N GLY A 68 3.17 -8.98 4.11
CA GLY A 68 4.27 -9.53 3.31
C GLY A 68 5.42 -8.57 3.07
#